data_AF-A0A0C5FXE9-F1
#
_entry.id   AF-A0A0C5FXE9-F1
#
_cell.length_a   1.000
_cell.length_b   1.000
_cell.length_c   1.000
_cell.angle_alpha   90.00
_cell.angle_beta   90.00
_cell.angle_gamma   90.00
#
_symmetry.space_group_name_H-M   'P 1'
#
loop_
_entity.id
_entity.type
_entity.pdbx_description
1 polymer ?
#
loop_
_entity_poly.entity_id
_entity_poly.type
_entity_poly.pdbx_seq_one_letter_code
_entity_poly.pdbx_strand_id
1 'polypeptide(L)'
;MTTVLEALPARPRKASAGRRRRHRHQLPYRLHQIAPGAVTILVTPIWHDATGPVERTYLARALDQHGRVVALPAGGSRRITALLQGAYPTAPWDQPQTWHAATNTLTTRCATGPSRT
;
A
#
# COMPACT_ATOMS: atom_id res chain seq x y z
N MET A 1 -46.10 -20.62 -12.76
CA MET A 1 -44.69 -20.22 -12.89
C MET A 1 -44.58 -18.78 -12.43
N THR A 2 -44.04 -18.56 -11.24
CA THR A 2 -44.06 -17.27 -10.55
C THR A 2 -42.69 -16.61 -10.70
N THR A 3 -42.59 -15.57 -11.53
CA THR A 3 -41.36 -14.80 -11.74
C THR A 3 -41.19 -13.78 -10.61
N VAL A 4 -40.22 -14.01 -9.73
CA VAL A 4 -39.77 -13.03 -8.73
C VAL A 4 -38.92 -11.98 -9.45
N LEU A 5 -39.46 -10.77 -9.56
CA LEU A 5 -38.72 -9.57 -9.98
C LEU A 5 -37.79 -9.19 -8.82
N GLU A 6 -36.53 -9.63 -8.90
CA GLU A 6 -35.47 -9.21 -8.00
C GLU A 6 -35.21 -7.71 -8.20
N ALA A 7 -35.65 -6.90 -7.22
CA ALA A 7 -35.50 -5.46 -7.24
C ALA A 7 -34.02 -5.08 -7.05
N LEU A 8 -33.33 -4.79 -8.15
CA LEU A 8 -31.99 -4.20 -8.12
C LEU A 8 -32.05 -2.83 -7.41
N PRO A 9 -31.15 -2.53 -6.44
CA PRO A 9 -31.20 -1.26 -5.72
C PRO A 9 -30.94 -0.07 -6.67
N ALA A 10 -31.92 0.83 -6.72
CA ALA A 10 -32.02 1.97 -7.64
C ALA A 10 -30.98 3.11 -7.44
N ARG A 11 -29.82 2.88 -6.82
CA ARG A 11 -28.80 3.92 -6.64
C ARG A 11 -27.37 3.38 -6.80
N PRO A 12 -26.55 3.91 -7.72
CA PRO A 12 -25.13 3.58 -7.76
C PRO A 12 -24.46 4.01 -6.44
N ARG A 13 -23.70 3.09 -5.82
CA ARG A 13 -23.01 3.25 -4.54
C ARG A 13 -21.95 4.37 -4.58
N LYS A 14 -22.37 5.64 -4.50
CA LYS A 14 -21.48 6.83 -4.30
C LYS A 14 -20.63 6.76 -3.02
N ALA A 15 -20.99 5.90 -2.06
CA ALA A 15 -20.29 5.76 -0.79
C ALA A 15 -18.86 5.20 -0.90
N SER A 16 -18.58 4.35 -1.90
CA SER A 16 -17.28 3.67 -2.03
C SER A 16 -16.19 4.61 -2.56
N ALA A 17 -16.51 5.44 -3.56
CA ALA A 17 -15.58 6.40 -4.14
C ALA A 17 -15.20 7.51 -3.14
N GLY A 18 -16.17 8.00 -2.37
CA GLY A 18 -15.93 9.01 -1.33
C GLY A 18 -15.00 8.51 -0.22
N ARG A 19 -15.22 7.26 0.25
CA ARG A 19 -14.33 6.63 1.25
C ARG A 19 -12.90 6.50 0.73
N ARG A 20 -12.71 6.07 -0.52
CA ARG A 20 -11.37 5.93 -1.14
C ARG A 20 -10.64 7.28 -1.25
N ARG A 21 -11.35 8.33 -1.66
CA ARG A 21 -10.79 9.69 -1.72
C ARG A 21 -10.34 10.17 -0.33
N ARG A 22 -11.15 9.93 0.70
CA ARG A 22 -10.79 10.26 2.11
C ARG A 22 -9.59 9.45 2.60
N HIS A 23 -9.52 8.15 2.28
CA HIS A 23 -8.39 7.29 2.64
C HIS A 23 -7.09 7.81 2.02
N ARG A 24 -7.09 8.17 0.73
CA ARG A 24 -5.92 8.77 0.07
C ARG A 24 -5.57 10.14 0.64
N HIS A 25 -6.55 11.00 0.92
CA HIS A 25 -6.31 12.33 1.47
C HIS A 25 -5.69 12.28 2.87
N GLN A 26 -6.11 11.35 3.73
CA GLN A 26 -5.57 11.20 5.08
C GLN A 26 -4.28 10.37 5.13
N LEU A 27 -3.86 9.76 4.02
CA LEU A 27 -2.73 8.85 3.99
C LEU A 27 -1.42 9.51 4.47
N PRO A 28 -1.02 10.71 4.00
CA PRO A 28 0.23 11.33 4.46
C PRO A 28 0.26 11.54 5.98
N TYR A 29 -0.86 12.03 6.54
CA TYR A 29 -0.99 12.23 7.98
C TYR A 29 -0.84 10.92 8.77
N ARG A 30 -1.50 9.85 8.35
CA ARG A 30 -1.42 8.55 9.04
C ARG A 30 -0.06 7.89 8.91
N LEU A 31 0.62 8.08 7.78
CA LEU A 31 1.99 7.60 7.59
C LEU A 31 2.97 8.37 8.49
N HIS A 32 2.80 9.69 8.60
CA HIS A 32 3.60 10.53 9.50
C HIS A 32 3.47 10.11 10.97
N GLN A 33 2.29 9.66 11.40
CA GLN A 33 2.09 9.12 12.76
C GLN A 33 2.92 7.85 13.05
N ILE A 34 3.30 7.08 12.03
CA ILE A 34 4.09 5.84 12.18
C ILE A 34 5.57 6.09 11.91
N ALA A 35 5.87 6.96 10.94
CA ALA A 35 7.21 7.30 10.49
C ALA A 35 7.38 8.82 10.37
N PRO A 36 7.59 9.54 11.49
CA PRO A 36 7.75 10.99 11.46
C PRO A 36 8.94 11.41 10.61
N GLY A 37 8.74 12.40 9.74
CA GLY A 37 9.79 12.92 8.84
C GLY A 37 10.06 12.08 7.59
N ALA A 38 9.35 10.95 7.40
CA ALA A 38 9.48 10.16 6.19
C ALA A 38 8.89 10.89 4.97
N VAL A 39 9.69 11.05 3.92
CA VAL A 39 9.25 11.62 2.63
C VAL A 39 9.11 10.55 1.55
N THR A 40 9.81 9.42 1.73
CA THR A 40 9.73 8.25 0.84
C THR A 40 9.47 6.99 1.67
N ILE A 41 8.58 6.13 1.20
CA ILE A 41 8.37 4.80 1.78
C ILE A 41 8.55 3.76 0.70
N LEU A 42 9.46 2.82 0.93
CA LEU A 42 9.69 1.65 0.10
C LEU A 42 8.95 0.47 0.71
N VAL A 43 8.18 -0.26 -0.08
CA VAL A 43 7.49 -1.49 0.33
C VAL A 43 7.92 -2.62 -0.59
N THR A 44 8.52 -3.66 -0.03
CA THR A 44 9.01 -4.82 -0.78
C THR A 44 8.27 -6.08 -0.34
N PRO A 45 7.66 -6.83 -1.26
CA PRO A 45 7.14 -8.16 -0.94
C PRO A 45 8.32 -9.13 -0.73
N ILE A 46 8.22 -9.93 0.32
CA ILE A 46 9.17 -11.00 0.65
C ILE A 46 8.39 -12.31 0.62
N TRP A 47 8.89 -13.25 -0.17
CA TRP A 47 8.35 -14.61 -0.27
C TRP A 47 9.14 -15.52 0.65
N HIS A 48 8.45 -16.17 1.59
CA HIS A 48 9.05 -17.17 2.46
C HIS A 48 8.79 -18.54 1.84
N ASP A 49 9.86 -19.18 1.37
CA ASP A 49 9.82 -20.60 1.02
C ASP A 49 10.36 -21.38 2.23
N ALA A 50 9.45 -21.75 3.12
CA ALA A 50 9.76 -22.58 4.28
C ALA A 50 8.90 -23.83 4.20
N THR A 51 9.27 -24.76 3.30
CA THR A 51 8.79 -26.16 3.28
C THR A 51 7.26 -26.37 3.37
N GLY A 52 6.47 -25.34 3.03
CA GLY A 52 5.04 -25.24 3.28
C GLY A 52 4.40 -24.17 2.38
N PRO A 53 3.13 -23.76 2.63
CA PRO A 53 2.46 -22.77 1.79
C PRO A 53 3.28 -21.49 1.74
N VAL A 54 3.61 -21.05 0.53
CA VAL A 54 4.38 -19.83 0.29
C VAL A 54 3.68 -18.63 0.94
N GLU A 55 4.24 -18.12 2.03
CA GLU A 55 3.71 -16.95 2.73
C GLU A 55 4.39 -15.69 2.19
N ARG A 56 3.57 -14.68 1.83
CA ARG A 56 4.06 -13.37 1.40
C ARG A 56 3.94 -12.37 2.54
N THR A 57 5.09 -11.88 3.01
CA THR A 57 5.13 -10.75 3.93
C THR A 57 5.61 -9.48 3.22
N TYR A 58 5.46 -8.34 3.86
CA TYR A 58 5.90 -7.05 3.32
C TYR A 58 6.83 -6.36 4.29
N LEU A 59 7.96 -5.90 3.76
CA LEU A 59 8.89 -5.04 4.47
C LEU A 59 8.74 -3.61 3.97
N ALA A 60 8.36 -2.71 4.86
CA ALA A 60 8.35 -1.28 4.60
C ALA A 60 9.58 -0.62 5.22
N ARG A 61 10.23 0.27 4.47
CA ARG A 61 11.32 1.12 4.92
C ARG A 61 10.98 2.57 4.63
N ALA A 62 11.04 3.40 5.66
CA ALA A 62 10.80 4.83 5.56
C ALA A 62 12.13 5.58 5.44
N LEU A 63 12.18 6.58 4.57
CA LEU A 63 13.35 7.41 4.32
C LEU A 63 12.99 8.89 4.48
N ASP A 64 13.89 9.66 5.10
CA ASP A 64 13.79 11.12 5.18
C ASP A 64 14.22 11.81 3.87
N GLN A 65 14.19 13.14 3.85
CA GLN A 65 14.59 13.96 2.70
C GLN A 65 16.06 13.80 2.28
N HIS A 66 16.90 13.25 3.14
CA HIS A 66 18.31 12.98 2.88
C HIS A 66 18.56 11.50 2.54
N GLY A 67 17.49 10.70 2.38
CA GLY A 67 17.59 9.26 2.12
C GLY A 67 17.98 8.43 3.35
N ARG A 68 17.98 9.01 4.55
CA ARG A 68 18.31 8.29 5.79
C ARG A 68 17.10 7.51 6.27
N VAL A 69 17.36 6.34 6.84
CA VAL A 69 16.30 5.47 7.36
C VAL A 69 15.66 6.11 8.59
N VAL A 70 14.34 6.25 8.53
CA VAL A 70 13.51 6.61 9.70
C VAL A 70 13.15 5.31 10.43
N ALA A 71 13.47 5.26 11.72
CA ALA A 71 13.14 4.11 12.56
C ALA A 71 11.62 3.93 12.65
N LEU A 72 11.17 2.68 12.46
CA LEU A 72 9.76 2.33 12.59
C LEU A 72 9.52 1.65 13.95
N PRO A 73 8.38 1.91 14.61
CA PRO A 73 8.00 1.16 15.80
C PRO A 73 7.76 -0.32 15.45
N ALA A 74 7.73 -1.19 16.46
CA ALA A 74 7.37 -2.59 16.28
C ALA A 74 6.03 -2.71 15.54
N GLY A 75 6.00 -3.53 14.47
CA GLY A 75 4.83 -3.66 13.59
C GLY A 75 4.54 -2.46 12.68
N GLY A 76 5.35 -1.41 12.71
CA GLY A 76 5.21 -0.22 11.85
C GLY A 76 5.23 -0.57 10.36
N SER A 77 6.10 -1.51 9.96
CA SER A 77 6.14 -2.05 8.59
C SER A 77 4.78 -2.58 8.11
N ARG A 78 4.15 -3.44 8.93
CA ARG A 78 2.83 -4.03 8.63
C ARG A 78 1.75 -2.96 8.57
N ARG A 79 1.74 -2.01 9.52
CA ARG A 79 0.74 -0.92 9.56
C ARG A 79 0.86 0.01 8.35
N ILE A 80 2.07 0.40 7.97
CA ILE A 80 2.34 1.22 6.78
C ILE A 80 1.86 0.50 5.52
N THR A 81 2.22 -0.78 5.37
CA THR A 81 1.79 -1.59 4.23
C THR A 81 0.27 -1.65 4.11
N ALA A 82 -0.43 -1.91 5.22
CA ALA A 82 -1.89 -1.98 5.22
C ALA A 82 -2.56 -0.63 4.85
N LEU A 83 -2.00 0.49 5.31
CA LEU A 83 -2.47 1.82 4.93
C LEU A 83 -2.30 2.07 3.43
N LEU A 84 -1.14 1.73 2.88
CA LEU A 84 -0.85 1.90 1.46
C LEU A 84 -1.72 0.98 0.59
N GLN A 85 -1.88 -0.29 0.95
CA GLN A 85 -2.81 -1.21 0.28
C GLN A 85 -4.25 -0.70 0.30
N GLY A 86 -4.70 -0.16 1.43
CA GLY A 86 -6.03 0.43 1.55
C GLY A 86 -6.24 1.69 0.70
N ALA A 87 -5.18 2.47 0.48
CA ALA A 87 -5.22 3.67 -0.37
C ALA A 87 -5.02 3.36 -1.87
N TYR A 88 -4.27 2.31 -2.20
CA TYR A 88 -3.93 1.88 -3.55
C TYR A 88 -4.29 0.39 -3.76
N PRO A 89 -5.59 0.05 -3.77
CA PRO A 89 -6.03 -1.35 -3.84
C PRO A 89 -5.72 -2.02 -5.18
N THR A 90 -5.47 -1.25 -6.24
CA THR A 90 -5.17 -1.75 -7.59
C THR A 90 -3.68 -1.74 -7.92
N ALA A 91 -2.80 -1.45 -6.95
CA ALA A 91 -1.36 -1.49 -7.19
C ALA A 91 -0.85 -2.94 -7.26
N PRO A 92 0.19 -3.22 -8.07
CA PRO A 92 0.76 -4.56 -8.20
C PRO A 92 1.65 -4.88 -7.00
N TRP A 93 1.05 -5.34 -5.90
CA TRP A 93 1.75 -5.64 -4.63
C TRP A 93 2.68 -6.86 -4.69
N ASP A 94 2.70 -7.57 -5.79
CA ASP A 94 3.72 -8.56 -6.16
C ASP A 94 5.07 -7.90 -6.53
N GLN A 95 5.10 -6.59 -6.77
CA GLN A 95 6.29 -5.82 -7.11
C GLN A 95 6.63 -4.81 -6.03
N PRO A 96 7.92 -4.43 -5.87
CA PRO A 96 8.30 -3.38 -4.95
C PRO A 96 7.61 -2.05 -5.31
N GLN A 97 7.09 -1.36 -4.30
CA GLN A 97 6.40 -0.09 -4.44
C GLN A 97 7.14 1.03 -3.71
N THR A 98 7.05 2.23 -4.25
CA THR A 98 7.60 3.46 -3.65
C THR A 98 6.48 4.49 -3.53
N TRP A 99 6.18 4.90 -2.30
CA TRP A 99 5.29 6.03 -2.02
C TRP A 99 6.08 7.30 -1.78
N HIS A 100 5.61 8.40 -2.36
CA HIS A 100 6.21 9.73 -2.27
C HIS A 100 5.27 10.68 -1.53
N ALA A 101 5.76 11.32 -0.46
CA ALA A 101 4.96 12.19 0.38
C ALA A 101 4.51 13.47 -0.33
N ALA A 102 5.41 14.09 -1.10
CA ALA A 102 5.17 15.39 -1.76
C ALA A 102 3.98 15.35 -2.73
N THR A 103 3.88 14.28 -3.51
CA THR A 103 2.82 14.08 -4.51
C THR A 103 1.68 13.20 -4.02
N ASN A 104 1.87 12.54 -2.87
CA ASN A 104 1.00 11.48 -2.39
C ASN A 104 0.67 10.47 -3.50
N THR A 105 1.70 9.94 -4.15
CA THR A 105 1.58 8.97 -5.24
C THR A 105 2.36 7.70 -4.91
N LEU A 106 1.83 6.57 -5.38
CA LEU A 106 2.51 5.28 -5.36
C LEU A 106 3.05 4.99 -6.76
N THR A 107 4.32 4.61 -6.84
CA THR A 107 5.00 4.21 -8.06
C THR A 107 5.52 2.80 -7.91
N THR A 108 5.36 1.98 -8.94
CA THR A 108 5.97 0.65 -8.96
C THR A 108 7.44 0.80 -9.32
N ARG A 109 8.31 0.25 -8.48
CA ARG A 109 9.73 0.20 -8.79
C ARG A 109 9.93 -0.99 -9.73
N CYS A 110 10.08 -0.72 -11.01
CA CYS A 110 10.59 -1.73 -11.93
C CYS A 110 11.93 -2.20 -11.37
N ALA A 111 11.99 -3.48 -10.97
CA ALA A 111 13.27 -4.09 -10.70
C ALA A 111 14.00 -4.14 -12.04
N THR A 112 14.94 -3.21 -12.26
CA THR A 112 16.00 -3.45 -13.24
C THR A 112 16.67 -4.74 -12.77
N GLY A 113 16.43 -5.83 -13.50
CA GLY A 113 16.91 -7.16 -13.12
C GLY A 113 18.42 -7.16 -12.90
N PRO A 114 18.97 -8.15 -12.17
CA PRO A 114 20.41 -8.28 -12.06
C PRO A 114 20.99 -8.42 -13.46
N SER A 115 21.87 -7.49 -13.83
CA SER A 115 22.84 -7.69 -14.91
C SER A 115 23.53 -9.02 -14.63
N ARG A 116 23.21 -10.05 -15.42
CA ARG A 116 24.01 -11.27 -15.45
C ARG A 116 25.34 -10.89 -16.08
N THR A 117 26.39 -10.86 -15.27
CA THR A 117 27.79 -11.04 -15.69
C THR A 117 28.23 -12.42 -15.26
#